data_AF-A0A3D0X8L9-F1
#
_entry.id   AF-A0A3D0X8L9-F1
#
_cell.length_a   1.000
_cell.length_b   1.000
_cell.length_c   1.000
_cell.angle_alpha   90.00
_cell.angle_beta   90.00
_cell.angle_gamma   90.00
#
_symmetry.space_group_name_H-M   'P 1'
#
loop_
_entity.id
_entity.type
_entity.pdbx_description
1 polymer ?
#
loop_
_entity_poly.entity_id
_entity_poly.type
_entity_poly.pdbx_seq_one_letter_code
_entity_poly.pdbx_strand_id
1 'polypeptide(L)'
;MENIIEFVSCILDIVIIFIYFNGILDRKENIGKLFFVYFCAAVVVNVLRTSLFLPFAANIAVTVFLCLLIVLLCFEGTFVKKLFFVTVNAIAIMISEILTALFLSTIFKIEYDDGFTMRYLGIAFSTALLFVFNTFTVYIAKKKYRSLPAKYNVLMILCPLFSIYLLMLLDSYIAQSSNHHYFMSFIAVLVLGYINVMIFDFFDYYEKGLQAQTLDIIL
;
A
#
# COMPACT_ATOMS: atom_id res chain seq x y z
N MET A 1 -0.19 -25.70 14.60
CA MET A 1 -0.89 -25.05 13.45
C MET A 1 -0.77 -23.54 13.50
N GLU A 2 -0.81 -22.93 14.69
CA GLU A 2 -0.80 -21.46 14.90
C GLU A 2 0.39 -20.76 14.25
N ASN A 3 1.62 -21.20 14.56
CA ASN A 3 2.83 -20.64 13.95
C ASN A 3 2.93 -20.86 12.44
N ILE A 4 2.19 -21.84 11.88
CA ILE A 4 2.26 -22.16 10.45
C ILE A 4 1.48 -21.11 9.64
N ILE A 5 0.29 -20.70 10.11
CA ILE A 5 -0.54 -19.74 9.39
C ILE A 5 0.14 -18.36 9.39
N GLU A 6 0.70 -17.93 10.52
CA GLU A 6 1.42 -16.67 10.61
C GLU A 6 2.71 -16.66 9.77
N PHE A 7 3.43 -17.79 9.76
CA PHE A 7 4.60 -17.94 8.90
C PHE A 7 4.24 -17.90 7.41
N VAL A 8 3.16 -18.56 7.01
CA VAL A 8 2.65 -18.52 5.64
C VAL A 8 2.22 -17.11 5.26
N SER A 9 1.54 -16.39 6.15
CA SER A 9 1.17 -14.98 5.95
C SER A 9 2.40 -14.10 5.76
N CYS A 10 3.44 -14.25 6.59
CA CYS A 10 4.68 -13.49 6.44
C CYS A 10 5.36 -13.72 5.07
N ILE A 11 5.25 -14.92 4.52
CA ILE A 11 5.73 -15.24 3.16
C ILE A 11 4.84 -14.57 2.12
N LEU A 12 3.51 -14.68 2.26
CA LEU A 12 2.55 -14.09 1.33
C LEU A 12 2.70 -12.58 1.22
N ASP A 13 2.94 -11.87 2.32
CA ASP A 13 3.18 -10.42 2.31
C ASP A 13 4.35 -10.05 1.40
N ILE A 14 5.47 -10.77 1.54
CA ILE A 14 6.65 -10.53 0.70
C ILE A 14 6.39 -10.93 -0.75
N VAL A 15 5.67 -12.04 -0.99
CA VAL A 15 5.27 -12.44 -2.34
C VAL A 15 4.44 -11.33 -3.01
N ILE A 16 3.45 -10.78 -2.31
CA ILE A 16 2.58 -9.71 -2.81
C ILE A 16 3.40 -8.44 -3.12
N ILE A 17 4.33 -8.07 -2.23
CA ILE A 17 5.25 -6.93 -2.45
C ILE A 17 6.12 -7.14 -3.70
N PHE A 18 6.66 -8.34 -3.87
CA PHE A 18 7.47 -8.67 -5.05
C PHE A 18 6.64 -8.69 -6.35
N ILE A 19 5.40 -9.20 -6.30
CA ILE A 19 4.46 -9.15 -7.44
C ILE A 19 4.16 -7.70 -7.81
N TYR A 20 3.89 -6.85 -6.81
CA TYR A 20 3.62 -5.43 -7.00
C TYR A 20 4.77 -4.72 -7.72
N PHE A 21 6.00 -4.83 -7.20
CA PHE A 21 7.14 -4.15 -7.80
C PHE A 21 7.52 -4.72 -9.17
N ASN A 22 7.44 -6.04 -9.36
CA ASN A 22 7.60 -6.66 -10.69
C ASN A 22 6.54 -6.21 -11.70
N GLY A 23 5.35 -5.84 -11.23
CA GLY A 23 4.29 -5.34 -12.10
C GLY A 23 4.53 -3.92 -12.60
N ILE A 24 5.31 -3.12 -11.87
CA ILE A 24 5.46 -1.67 -12.08
C ILE A 24 6.85 -1.27 -12.57
N LEU A 25 7.89 -1.95 -12.09
CA LEU A 25 9.29 -1.64 -12.34
C LEU A 25 9.96 -2.80 -13.07
N ASP A 26 10.89 -2.45 -13.96
CA ASP A 26 11.72 -3.43 -14.65
C ASP A 26 12.79 -3.97 -13.70
N ARG A 27 13.09 -5.26 -13.81
CA ARG A 27 14.15 -5.92 -13.04
C ARG A 27 15.51 -5.48 -13.58
N LYS A 28 16.53 -5.42 -12.72
CA LYS A 28 17.91 -5.21 -13.16
C LYS A 28 18.40 -6.38 -14.01
N GLU A 29 19.12 -6.10 -15.10
CA GLU A 29 19.53 -7.11 -16.10
C GLU A 29 20.33 -8.28 -15.50
N ASN A 30 21.16 -8.02 -14.48
CA ASN A 30 22.06 -9.02 -13.88
C ASN A 30 21.55 -9.63 -12.56
N ILE A 31 20.29 -9.41 -12.18
CA ILE A 31 19.79 -9.83 -10.86
C ILE A 31 19.50 -11.32 -10.75
N GLY A 32 19.40 -12.06 -11.87
CA GLY A 32 19.05 -13.48 -12.00
C GLY A 32 18.85 -14.26 -10.68
N LYS A 33 19.92 -14.89 -10.16
CA LYS A 33 19.89 -15.69 -8.93
C LYS A 33 19.87 -14.84 -7.64
N LEU A 34 20.44 -13.64 -7.67
CA LEU A 34 20.44 -12.71 -6.52
C LEU A 34 19.03 -12.24 -6.15
N PHE A 35 18.11 -12.20 -7.12
CA PHE A 35 16.70 -11.89 -6.89
C PHE A 35 16.06 -12.83 -5.86
N PHE A 36 16.31 -14.13 -5.99
CA PHE A 36 15.81 -15.12 -5.05
C PHE A 36 16.48 -15.00 -3.69
N VAL A 37 17.77 -14.68 -3.64
CA VAL A 37 18.49 -14.42 -2.38
C VAL A 37 17.87 -13.22 -1.64
N TYR A 38 17.60 -12.11 -2.34
CA TYR A 38 16.94 -10.95 -1.75
C TYR A 38 15.50 -11.24 -1.32
N PHE A 39 14.78 -12.06 -2.07
CA PHE A 39 13.45 -12.55 -1.67
C PHE A 39 13.52 -13.33 -0.35
N CYS A 40 14.40 -14.33 -0.26
CA CYS A 40 14.58 -15.11 0.96
C CYS A 40 15.02 -14.24 2.14
N ALA A 41 15.95 -13.30 1.93
CA ALA A 41 16.38 -12.36 2.96
C ALA A 41 15.22 -11.48 3.44
N ALA A 42 14.36 -11.00 2.53
CA ALA A 42 13.19 -10.21 2.89
C ALA A 42 12.17 -11.00 3.71
N VAL A 43 11.93 -12.27 3.37
CA VAL A 43 11.08 -13.18 4.17
C VAL A 43 11.64 -13.34 5.58
N VAL A 44 12.95 -13.60 5.72
CA VAL A 44 13.59 -13.76 7.04
C VAL A 44 13.44 -12.49 7.88
N VAL A 45 13.69 -11.31 7.30
CA VAL A 45 13.53 -10.03 7.99
C VAL A 45 12.07 -9.80 8.40
N ASN A 46 11.10 -10.14 7.55
CA ASN A 46 9.68 -9.99 7.87
C ASN A 46 9.24 -10.93 9.01
N VAL A 47 9.69 -12.18 9.00
CA VAL A 47 9.39 -13.15 10.08
C VAL A 47 10.00 -12.69 11.41
N LEU A 48 11.25 -12.20 11.38
CA LEU A 48 11.92 -11.65 12.58
C LEU A 48 11.17 -10.42 13.11
N ARG A 49 10.78 -9.49 12.23
CA ARG A 49 9.97 -8.32 12.57
C ARG A 49 8.67 -8.72 13.28
N THR A 50 7.91 -9.66 12.71
CA THR A 50 6.65 -10.13 13.28
C THR A 50 6.86 -10.80 14.65
N SER A 51 7.99 -11.49 14.84
CA SER A 51 8.32 -12.17 16.11
C SER A 51 8.77 -11.22 17.22
N LEU A 52 9.23 -10.01 16.89
CA LEU A 52 9.77 -9.04 17.86
C LEU A 52 8.71 -8.13 18.49
N PHE A 53 7.44 -8.24 18.10
CA PHE A 53 6.31 -7.43 18.62
C PHE A 53 6.64 -5.94 18.73
N LEU A 54 7.19 -5.38 17.65
CA LEU A 54 7.63 -3.99 17.61
C LEU A 54 6.46 -3.02 17.82
N PRO A 55 6.68 -1.86 18.49
CA PRO A 55 5.69 -0.80 18.55
C PRO A 55 5.24 -0.38 17.15
N PHE A 56 3.98 0.03 17.01
CA PHE A 56 3.36 0.36 15.71
C PHE A 56 4.24 1.22 14.78
N ALA A 57 4.79 2.33 15.30
CA ALA A 57 5.64 3.23 14.53
C ALA A 57 6.93 2.54 14.02
N ALA A 58 7.60 1.76 14.87
CA ALA A 58 8.77 0.98 14.48
C ALA A 58 8.40 -0.12 13.48
N ASN A 59 7.23 -0.74 13.66
CA ASN A 59 6.73 -1.80 12.80
C ASN A 59 6.48 -1.30 11.36
N ILE A 60 5.94 -0.09 11.20
CA ILE A 60 5.77 0.57 9.90
C ILE A 60 7.11 0.99 9.32
N ALA A 61 7.99 1.60 10.12
CA ALA A 61 9.30 2.06 9.67
C ALA A 61 10.14 0.91 9.07
N VAL A 62 10.14 -0.25 9.74
CA VAL A 62 10.82 -1.46 9.25
C VAL A 62 10.22 -1.94 7.92
N THR A 63 8.89 -1.96 7.78
CA THR A 63 8.24 -2.36 6.52
C THR A 63 8.58 -1.44 5.36
N VAL A 64 8.53 -0.13 5.58
CA VAL A 64 8.87 0.87 4.56
C VAL A 64 10.34 0.75 4.17
N PHE A 65 11.22 0.60 5.15
CA PHE A 65 12.65 0.40 4.90
C PHE A 65 12.93 -0.89 4.12
N LEU A 66 12.25 -1.99 4.47
CA LEU A 66 12.36 -3.25 3.75
C LEU A 66 11.89 -3.12 2.29
N CYS A 67 10.76 -2.45 2.06
CA CYS A 67 10.27 -2.15 0.70
C CYS A 67 11.28 -1.30 -0.09
N LEU A 68 11.88 -0.28 0.54
CA LEU A 68 12.91 0.56 -0.07
C LEU A 68 14.13 -0.28 -0.47
N LEU A 69 14.62 -1.15 0.41
CA LEU A 69 15.73 -2.05 0.12
C LEU A 69 15.43 -2.98 -1.05
N ILE A 70 14.25 -3.62 -1.07
CA ILE A 70 13.82 -4.49 -2.17
C ILE A 70 13.89 -3.73 -3.49
N VAL A 71 13.34 -2.51 -3.54
CA VAL A 71 13.30 -1.72 -4.77
C VAL A 71 14.68 -1.23 -5.21
N LEU A 72 15.53 -0.82 -4.27
CA LEU A 72 16.90 -0.38 -4.58
C LEU A 72 17.76 -1.52 -5.09
N LEU A 73 17.63 -2.72 -4.52
CA LEU A 73 18.45 -3.87 -4.86
C LEU A 73 17.96 -4.54 -6.15
N CYS A 74 16.66 -4.81 -6.28
CA CYS A 74 16.08 -5.68 -7.30
C CYS A 74 15.66 -5.01 -8.61
N PHE A 75 15.36 -3.70 -8.59
CA PHE A 75 14.65 -3.04 -9.69
C PHE A 75 15.42 -1.84 -10.28
N GLU A 76 15.15 -1.55 -11.55
CA GLU A 76 15.68 -0.39 -12.27
C GLU A 76 14.84 0.87 -12.06
N GLY A 77 15.41 2.01 -12.43
CA GLY A 77 14.74 3.31 -12.39
C GLY A 77 15.31 4.29 -11.36
N THR A 78 14.90 5.55 -11.50
CA THR A 78 15.37 6.66 -10.66
C THR A 78 14.92 6.52 -9.22
N PHE A 79 15.73 7.03 -8.28
CA PHE A 79 15.41 6.99 -6.85
C PHE A 79 14.03 7.58 -6.53
N VAL A 80 13.66 8.67 -7.21
CA VAL A 80 12.36 9.33 -7.04
C VAL A 80 11.20 8.42 -7.45
N LYS A 81 11.30 7.76 -8.61
CA LYS A 81 10.27 6.82 -9.09
C LYS A 81 10.11 5.64 -8.12
N LYS A 82 11.23 5.14 -7.61
CA LYS A 82 11.27 4.04 -6.64
C LYS A 82 10.61 4.43 -5.32
N LEU A 83 10.97 5.58 -4.76
CA LEU A 83 10.40 6.11 -3.52
C LEU A 83 8.88 6.32 -3.64
N PHE A 84 8.41 6.80 -4.79
CA PHE A 84 6.99 6.96 -5.05
C PHE A 84 6.22 5.64 -4.93
N PHE A 85 6.63 4.59 -5.64
CA PHE A 85 5.93 3.30 -5.58
C PHE A 85 6.07 2.59 -4.22
N VAL A 86 7.18 2.80 -3.50
CA VAL A 86 7.29 2.35 -2.09
C VAL A 86 6.25 3.04 -1.22
N THR A 87 6.04 4.34 -1.40
CA THR A 87 5.04 5.12 -0.65
C THR A 87 3.62 4.63 -0.94
N VAL A 88 3.30 4.40 -2.21
CA VAL A 88 1.99 3.86 -2.63
C VAL A 88 1.74 2.47 -2.04
N ASN A 89 2.73 1.57 -2.07
CA ASN A 89 2.60 0.25 -1.45
C ASN A 89 2.41 0.33 0.07
N ALA A 90 3.15 1.20 0.77
CA ALA A 90 2.99 1.40 2.21
C ALA A 90 1.55 1.83 2.56
N ILE A 91 0.91 2.60 1.69
CA ILE A 91 -0.47 3.06 1.88
C ILE A 91 -1.47 1.95 1.62
N ALA A 92 -1.24 1.15 0.57
CA ALA A 92 -2.05 -0.02 0.32
C ALA A 92 -2.06 -0.96 1.54
N ILE A 93 -0.90 -1.18 2.17
CA ILE A 93 -0.77 -1.95 3.41
C ILE A 93 -1.62 -1.32 4.52
N MET A 94 -1.44 -0.03 4.80
CA MET A 94 -2.18 0.67 5.86
C MET A 94 -3.70 0.65 5.65
N ILE A 95 -4.15 0.93 4.42
CA ILE A 95 -5.59 0.90 4.07
C ILE A 95 -6.13 -0.53 4.23
N SER A 96 -5.39 -1.55 3.80
CA SER A 96 -5.83 -2.95 3.92
C SER A 96 -6.02 -3.40 5.37
N GLU A 97 -5.11 -2.99 6.27
CA GLU A 97 -5.21 -3.29 7.70
C GLU A 97 -6.39 -2.54 8.34
N ILE A 98 -6.52 -1.23 8.07
CA ILE A 98 -7.60 -0.39 8.63
C ILE A 98 -8.98 -0.84 8.13
N LEU A 99 -9.13 -1.15 6.84
CA LEU A 99 -10.39 -1.68 6.31
C LEU A 99 -10.74 -3.02 6.96
N THR A 100 -9.76 -3.89 7.15
CA THR A 100 -9.97 -5.18 7.82
C THR A 100 -10.43 -4.99 9.26
N ALA A 101 -9.78 -4.11 10.00
CA ALA A 101 -10.15 -3.81 11.38
C ALA A 101 -11.57 -3.24 11.48
N LEU A 102 -11.92 -2.29 10.62
CA LEU A 102 -13.25 -1.69 10.58
C LEU A 102 -14.34 -2.67 10.12
N PHE A 103 -14.03 -3.54 9.15
CA PHE A 103 -14.96 -4.54 8.64
C PHE A 103 -15.28 -5.59 9.72
N LEU A 104 -14.25 -6.10 10.39
CA LEU A 104 -14.40 -7.06 11.48
C LEU A 104 -15.18 -6.47 12.65
N SER A 105 -14.83 -5.26 13.10
CA SER A 105 -15.53 -4.60 14.22
C SER A 105 -16.99 -4.28 13.89
N THR A 106 -17.30 -3.93 12.63
CA THR A 106 -18.66 -3.61 12.20
C THR A 106 -19.56 -4.86 12.12
N ILE A 107 -19.08 -5.95 11.52
CA ILE A 107 -19.91 -7.15 11.30
C ILE A 107 -20.01 -7.99 12.56
N PHE A 108 -18.91 -8.15 13.29
CA PHE A 108 -18.86 -9.08 14.41
C PHE A 108 -19.04 -8.43 15.78
N LYS A 109 -19.08 -7.09 15.87
CA LYS A 109 -19.30 -6.32 17.12
C LYS A 109 -18.34 -6.70 18.26
N ILE A 110 -17.13 -7.11 17.92
CA ILE A 110 -16.10 -7.59 18.84
C ILE A 110 -14.77 -6.91 18.45
N GLU A 111 -13.97 -6.52 19.44
CA GLU A 111 -12.64 -5.91 19.21
C GLU A 111 -11.67 -6.92 18.58
N TYR A 112 -10.66 -6.41 17.85
CA TYR A 112 -9.75 -7.16 16.94
C TYR A 112 -8.92 -8.30 17.60
N ASP A 113 -9.11 -8.58 18.89
CA ASP A 113 -8.30 -9.50 19.68
C ASP A 113 -9.10 -10.59 20.44
N ASP A 114 -10.44 -10.62 20.33
CA ASP A 114 -11.27 -11.43 21.24
C ASP A 114 -11.49 -12.90 20.82
N GLY A 115 -10.61 -13.47 19.98
CA GLY A 115 -10.68 -14.91 19.70
C GLY A 115 -9.80 -15.44 18.56
N PHE A 116 -9.44 -16.72 18.71
CA PHE A 116 -8.59 -17.50 17.80
C PHE A 116 -8.99 -17.36 16.31
N THR A 117 -10.29 -17.43 16.02
CA THR A 117 -10.81 -17.39 14.64
C THR A 117 -10.72 -15.99 14.01
N MET A 118 -10.85 -14.93 14.81
CA MET A 118 -10.89 -13.55 14.31
C MET A 118 -9.53 -13.06 13.84
N ARG A 119 -8.47 -13.44 14.55
CA ARG A 119 -7.08 -13.12 14.18
C ARG A 119 -6.72 -13.65 12.79
N TYR A 120 -7.00 -14.93 12.51
CA TYR A 120 -6.68 -15.51 11.20
C TYR A 120 -7.59 -14.99 10.09
N LEU A 121 -8.85 -14.70 10.40
CA LEU A 121 -9.76 -14.10 9.43
C LEU A 121 -9.31 -12.67 9.08
N GLY A 122 -8.82 -11.91 10.08
CA GLY A 122 -8.18 -10.61 9.89
C GLY A 122 -6.94 -10.71 8.99
N ILE A 123 -6.00 -11.59 9.32
CA ILE A 123 -4.79 -11.81 8.51
C ILE A 123 -5.16 -12.18 7.07
N ALA A 124 -6.09 -13.12 6.87
CA ALA A 124 -6.49 -13.56 5.54
C ALA A 124 -7.15 -12.42 4.74
N PHE A 125 -8.01 -11.63 5.39
CA PHE A 125 -8.74 -10.55 4.74
C PHE A 125 -7.84 -9.35 4.42
N SER A 126 -6.94 -8.95 5.33
CA SER A 126 -5.99 -7.85 5.07
C SER A 126 -5.02 -8.22 3.93
N THR A 127 -4.50 -9.45 3.94
CA THR A 127 -3.65 -9.98 2.86
C THR A 127 -4.38 -9.99 1.52
N ALA A 128 -5.66 -10.40 1.49
CA ALA A 128 -6.48 -10.40 0.28
C ALA A 128 -6.74 -8.98 -0.25
N LEU A 129 -7.10 -8.04 0.64
CA LEU A 129 -7.28 -6.64 0.27
C LEU A 129 -5.99 -6.02 -0.28
N LEU A 130 -4.86 -6.28 0.37
CA LEU A 130 -3.55 -5.81 -0.08
C LEU A 130 -3.23 -6.32 -1.50
N PHE A 131 -3.48 -7.60 -1.75
CA PHE A 131 -3.29 -8.18 -3.10
C PHE A 131 -4.17 -7.50 -4.15
N VAL A 132 -5.44 -7.22 -3.83
CA VAL A 132 -6.37 -6.52 -4.73
C VAL A 132 -5.90 -5.09 -5.00
N PHE A 133 -5.53 -4.33 -3.97
CA PHE A 133 -5.04 -2.96 -4.11
C PHE A 133 -3.75 -2.89 -4.94
N ASN A 134 -2.82 -3.81 -4.70
CA ASN A 134 -1.58 -3.87 -5.45
C ASN A 134 -1.82 -4.25 -6.91
N THR A 135 -2.69 -5.21 -7.19
CA THR A 135 -3.07 -5.59 -8.57
C THR A 135 -3.75 -4.44 -9.30
N PHE A 136 -4.65 -3.72 -8.63
CA PHE A 136 -5.32 -2.54 -9.18
C PHE A 136 -4.32 -1.41 -9.47
N THR A 137 -3.39 -1.17 -8.56
CA THR A 137 -2.32 -0.18 -8.75
C THR A 137 -1.42 -0.55 -9.93
N VAL A 138 -1.03 -1.83 -10.08
CA VAL A 138 -0.27 -2.32 -11.24
C VAL A 138 -1.05 -2.11 -12.54
N TYR A 139 -2.35 -2.39 -12.54
CA TYR A 139 -3.21 -2.18 -13.70
C TYR A 139 -3.26 -0.70 -14.11
N ILE A 140 -3.45 0.21 -13.15
CA ILE A 140 -3.41 1.66 -13.40
C ILE A 140 -2.02 2.10 -13.85
N ALA A 141 -0.95 1.61 -13.22
CA ALA A 141 0.42 1.91 -13.60
C ALA A 141 0.70 1.55 -15.06
N LYS A 142 0.35 0.32 -15.48
CA LYS A 142 0.54 -0.11 -16.86
C LYS A 142 -0.31 0.64 -17.88
N LYS A 143 -1.54 1.02 -17.52
CA LYS A 143 -2.48 1.71 -18.42
C LYS A 143 -2.25 3.22 -18.51
N LYS A 144 -1.91 3.87 -17.39
CA LYS A 144 -1.92 5.34 -17.21
C LYS A 144 -0.52 5.94 -17.04
N TYR A 145 0.43 5.23 -16.41
CA TYR A 145 1.77 5.76 -16.13
C TYR A 145 2.79 5.57 -17.28
N ARG A 146 2.41 4.94 -18.39
CA ARG A 146 3.27 4.88 -19.59
C ARG A 146 3.39 6.24 -20.31
N SER A 147 2.53 7.21 -19.98
CA SER A 147 2.43 8.52 -20.68
C SER A 147 2.52 9.75 -19.77
N LEU A 148 2.72 9.60 -18.46
CA LEU A 148 2.71 10.74 -17.52
C LEU A 148 4.12 11.37 -17.36
N PRO A 149 4.29 12.67 -17.61
CA PRO A 149 5.58 13.33 -17.44
C PRO A 149 5.99 13.48 -15.97
N ALA A 150 7.29 13.38 -15.73
CA ALA A 150 7.92 13.39 -14.41
C ALA A 150 7.68 14.66 -13.55
N LYS A 151 7.06 15.72 -14.12
CA LYS A 151 6.72 16.97 -13.42
C LYS A 151 5.64 16.79 -12.33
N TYR A 152 4.84 15.73 -12.37
CA TYR A 152 3.77 15.46 -11.38
C TYR A 152 4.17 14.46 -10.28
N ASN A 153 5.43 14.01 -10.26
CA ASN A 153 5.94 13.05 -9.28
C ASN A 153 5.75 13.50 -7.83
N VAL A 154 5.82 14.81 -7.55
CA VAL A 154 5.65 15.36 -6.19
C VAL A 154 4.20 15.20 -5.72
N LEU A 155 3.23 15.52 -6.57
CA LEU A 155 1.81 15.45 -6.25
C LEU A 155 1.32 14.01 -6.15
N MET A 156 1.89 13.16 -7.00
CA MET A 156 1.79 11.71 -6.91
C MET A 156 2.23 11.17 -5.56
N ILE A 157 3.31 11.68 -4.96
CA ILE A 157 3.78 11.28 -3.62
C ILE A 157 2.94 11.94 -2.51
N LEU A 158 2.54 13.20 -2.70
CA LEU A 158 1.88 14.02 -1.67
C LEU A 158 0.44 13.58 -1.36
N CYS A 159 -0.34 13.26 -2.38
CA CYS A 159 -1.72 12.75 -2.25
C CYS A 159 -1.81 11.47 -1.38
N PRO A 160 -0.97 10.44 -1.62
CA PRO A 160 -0.85 9.29 -0.75
C PRO A 160 -0.42 9.64 0.69
N LEU A 161 0.61 10.48 0.87
CA LEU A 161 1.06 10.90 2.21
C LEU A 161 -0.02 11.65 3.01
N PHE A 162 -0.76 12.53 2.34
CA PHE A 162 -1.88 13.25 2.94
C PHE A 162 -3.00 12.30 3.38
N SER A 163 -3.18 11.20 2.64
CA SER A 163 -4.15 10.15 2.97
C SER A 163 -3.74 9.36 4.21
N ILE A 164 -2.46 9.02 4.35
CA ILE A 164 -1.93 8.41 5.59
C ILE A 164 -2.21 9.33 6.77
N TYR A 165 -1.89 10.62 6.61
CA TYR A 165 -2.08 11.61 7.67
C TYR A 165 -3.55 11.73 8.08
N LEU A 166 -4.47 11.78 7.11
CA LEU A 166 -5.91 11.80 7.39
C LEU A 166 -6.42 10.50 8.01
N LEU A 167 -5.89 9.34 7.60
CA LEU A 167 -6.20 8.04 8.22
C LEU A 167 -5.74 7.98 9.68
N MET A 168 -4.53 8.47 9.97
CA MET A 168 -4.02 8.55 11.35
C MET A 168 -4.85 9.52 12.21
N LEU A 169 -5.26 10.66 11.65
CA LEU A 169 -6.16 11.58 12.33
C LEU A 169 -7.53 10.96 12.57
N LEU A 170 -8.09 10.27 11.58
CA LEU A 170 -9.36 9.58 11.68
C LEU A 170 -9.29 8.52 12.79
N ASP A 171 -8.26 7.69 12.81
CA ASP A 171 -8.05 6.65 13.83
C ASP A 171 -7.93 7.25 15.24
N SER A 172 -7.19 8.37 15.39
CA SER A 172 -7.08 9.09 16.66
C SER A 172 -8.39 9.74 17.12
N TYR A 173 -9.21 10.22 16.17
CA TYR A 173 -10.49 10.87 16.43
C TYR A 173 -11.58 9.84 16.75
N ILE A 174 -11.55 8.71 16.04
CA ILE A 174 -12.30 7.50 16.33
C ILE A 174 -12.00 7.17 17.79
N ALA A 175 -10.78 6.79 18.16
CA ALA A 175 -10.42 6.32 19.52
C ALA A 175 -10.91 7.16 20.73
N GLN A 176 -11.28 8.44 20.56
CA GLN A 176 -11.82 9.30 21.62
C GLN A 176 -13.35 9.29 21.79
N SER A 177 -14.13 8.73 20.86
CA SER A 177 -15.61 8.74 20.92
C SER A 177 -16.16 7.68 21.87
N SER A 178 -17.09 8.04 22.77
CA SER A 178 -17.77 7.07 23.63
C SER A 178 -18.93 6.32 22.94
N ASN A 179 -19.38 6.79 21.77
CA ASN A 179 -20.44 6.19 20.95
C ASN A 179 -19.91 5.95 19.52
N HIS A 180 -19.08 4.92 19.40
CA HIS A 180 -18.43 4.58 18.13
C HIS A 180 -19.37 3.94 17.13
N HIS A 181 -19.55 4.59 15.98
CA HIS A 181 -20.14 3.97 14.79
C HIS A 181 -19.03 3.58 13.81
N TYR A 182 -18.47 2.37 13.97
CA TYR A 182 -17.43 1.80 13.09
C TYR A 182 -17.82 1.80 11.61
N PHE A 183 -19.12 1.70 11.32
CA PHE A 183 -19.65 1.76 9.95
C PHE A 183 -19.41 3.12 9.26
N MET A 184 -19.58 4.24 9.98
CA MET A 184 -19.32 5.57 9.41
C MET A 184 -17.83 5.80 9.17
N SER A 185 -16.99 5.24 10.03
CA SER A 185 -15.53 5.25 9.87
C SER A 185 -15.09 4.46 8.64
N PHE A 186 -15.70 3.29 8.42
CA PHE A 186 -15.48 2.49 7.21
C PHE A 186 -15.84 3.26 5.94
N ILE A 187 -16.99 3.94 5.93
CA ILE A 187 -17.40 4.81 4.81
C ILE A 187 -16.40 5.95 4.62
N ALA A 188 -15.93 6.60 5.69
CA ALA A 188 -14.97 7.69 5.61
C ALA A 188 -13.65 7.25 4.93
N VAL A 189 -13.13 6.06 5.24
CA VAL A 189 -11.93 5.53 4.58
C VAL A 189 -12.18 5.26 3.09
N LEU A 190 -13.34 4.70 2.73
CA LEU A 190 -13.70 4.49 1.31
C LEU A 190 -13.84 5.82 0.55
N VAL A 191 -14.45 6.83 1.16
CA VAL A 191 -14.62 8.17 0.58
C VAL A 191 -13.26 8.85 0.40
N LEU A 192 -12.35 8.74 1.38
CA LEU A 192 -10.98 9.23 1.26
C LEU A 192 -10.24 8.57 0.10
N GLY A 193 -10.33 7.24 -0.02
CA GLY A 193 -9.79 6.49 -1.15
C GLY A 193 -10.34 6.96 -2.50
N TYR A 194 -11.65 7.21 -2.58
CA TYR A 194 -12.31 7.72 -3.78
C TYR A 194 -11.84 9.13 -4.15
N ILE A 195 -11.74 10.04 -3.17
CA ILE A 195 -11.24 11.41 -3.38
C ILE A 195 -9.82 11.37 -3.98
N ASN A 196 -8.95 10.50 -3.47
CA ASN A 196 -7.60 10.37 -4.02
C ASN A 196 -7.59 9.97 -5.49
N VAL A 197 -8.41 8.98 -5.87
CA VAL A 197 -8.53 8.54 -7.27
C VAL A 197 -9.08 9.68 -8.14
N MET A 198 -10.12 10.38 -7.68
CA MET A 198 -10.72 11.51 -8.39
C MET A 198 -9.73 12.66 -8.60
N ILE A 199 -8.90 12.96 -7.60
CA ILE A 199 -7.84 13.96 -7.73
C ILE A 199 -6.85 13.55 -8.82
N PHE A 200 -6.47 12.28 -8.88
CA PHE A 200 -5.60 11.77 -9.95
C PHE A 200 -6.24 11.80 -11.34
N ASP A 201 -7.54 11.52 -11.44
CA ASP A 201 -8.28 11.62 -12.71
C ASP A 201 -8.46 13.08 -13.15
N PHE A 202 -8.72 13.99 -12.22
CA PHE A 202 -8.81 15.41 -12.49
C PHE A 202 -7.49 15.97 -13.03
N PHE A 203 -6.35 15.61 -12.41
CA PHE A 203 -5.04 16.05 -12.91
C PHE A 203 -4.73 15.52 -14.32
N ASP A 204 -5.02 14.23 -14.59
CA ASP A 204 -4.82 13.65 -15.92
C ASP A 204 -5.71 14.31 -16.99
N TYR A 205 -6.96 14.62 -16.64
CA TYR A 205 -7.87 15.36 -17.52
C TYR A 205 -7.37 16.77 -17.81
N TYR A 206 -6.94 17.49 -16.78
CA TYR A 206 -6.46 18.86 -16.90
C TYR A 206 -5.19 18.94 -17.77
N GLU A 207 -4.29 17.97 -17.63
CA GLU A 207 -3.08 17.88 -18.44
C GLU A 207 -3.39 17.63 -19.93
N LYS A 208 -4.31 16.72 -20.24
CA LYS A 208 -4.77 16.48 -21.62
C LYS A 208 -5.41 17.73 -22.22
N GLY A 209 -6.17 18.48 -21.42
CA GLY A 209 -6.75 19.76 -21.83
C GLY A 209 -5.69 20.82 -22.14
N LEU A 210 -4.67 20.95 -21.30
CA LEU A 210 -3.55 21.88 -21.51
C LEU A 210 -2.72 21.53 -22.75
N GLN A 211 -2.41 20.24 -22.96
CA GLN A 211 -1.68 19.79 -24.14
C GLN A 211 -2.44 20.05 -25.44
N ALA A 212 -3.77 19.83 -25.44
CA ALA A 212 -4.63 20.14 -26.58
C ALA A 212 -4.63 21.63 -26.90
N GLN A 213 -4.79 22.50 -25.90
CA GLN A 213 -4.73 23.95 -26.10
C GLN A 213 -3.37 24.44 -26.63
N THR A 214 -2.26 23.86 -26.18
CA THR A 214 -0.94 24.23 -26.73
C THR A 214 -0.73 23.79 -28.17
N LEU A 215 -1.39 22.71 -28.61
CA LEU A 215 -1.33 22.26 -30.01
C LEU A 215 -2.12 23.18 -30.94
N ASP A 216 -3.29 23.66 -30.48
CA ASP A 216 -4.14 24.59 -31.22
C ASP A 216 -3.55 26.00 -31.37
N ILE A 217 -2.56 26.38 -30.54
CA ILE A 217 -1.87 27.68 -30.64
C ILE A 217 -0.67 27.63 -31.62
N ILE A 218 -0.20 26.43 -31.98
CA ILE A 218 0.98 26.23 -32.84
C ILE A 218 0.59 25.92 -34.30
N LEU A 219 -0.67 25.55 -34.55
CA LEU A 219 -1.27 25.35 -35.87
C LEU A 219 -1.98 26.63 -36.37
#